data_AF-A0A3M1E6T7-F1
#
_entry.id   AF-A0A3M1E6T7-F1
#
_cell.length_a   1.000
_cell.length_b   1.000
_cell.length_c   1.000
_cell.angle_alpha   90.00
_cell.angle_beta   90.00
_cell.angle_gamma   90.00
#
_symmetry.space_group_name_H-M   'P 1'
#
loop_
_entity.id
_entity.type
_entity.pdbx_description
1 polymer ?
#
loop_
_entity_poly.entity_id
_entity_poly.type
_entity_poly.pdbx_seq_one_letter_code
_entity_poly.pdbx_strand_id
1 'polypeptide(L)'
;MPGGGDGKPFRWIVAICLCAFGATVGWIRAFSGIPIPGRSGGPIGYQFDTGNCTACHEFNAGGGGVELLGLPRRYRPGAVYDFQVRVFDIEQKAAGFQVSVEDGVSHIGEFTIVDPVHTQGADFAPPYHYVMHTSTGVSDAEANWAANGGSVTYAVRWNAPSANEGTVTVYAAGNAVNRGTASAGDRYYATWATLPPAVPGDGDGDTDADLADFAGLQRCFGDGVPWNDPSCQEVDFDGDGAVTLSDLAAYTNAQTGPTATVPGAYLLADPVRGGLLYDRWWAVNGATPPTGDHPLYPAAGLQSGSATFRCKECHGWDYAGVDGAYGSGPHFTGIGGVLDTTLGPQELFDLLKSDDYAHGGHNLDAFGMSDRDLWDVVRMTLEKTVDTTTVIDANGAFLGDASIWGPDRYIRVCASCHGTDGQAINFGTDADPEYIGTLADANPWEFLHKMRFGHPGTPMPSLELLRWDLQAAADIGAYAQTLPP
;
A
#
# COMPACT_ATOMS: atom_id res chain seq x y z
N MET A 1 17.40 82.10 -35.17
CA MET A 1 16.73 83.23 -34.48
C MET A 1 15.54 83.67 -35.32
N PRO A 2 14.39 84.02 -34.71
CA PRO A 2 13.24 83.09 -34.68
C PRO A 2 11.87 83.73 -35.05
N GLY A 3 10.82 82.90 -35.01
CA GLY A 3 9.42 83.28 -34.70
C GLY A 3 8.56 83.60 -35.92
N GLY A 4 7.28 83.25 -36.01
CA GLY A 4 6.30 82.60 -35.14
C GLY A 4 4.96 82.61 -35.90
N GLY A 5 4.02 81.71 -35.59
CA GLY A 5 2.72 81.66 -36.29
C GLY A 5 1.73 80.64 -35.71
N ASP A 6 0.90 81.14 -34.80
CA ASP A 6 -0.53 80.87 -34.51
C ASP A 6 -1.22 79.54 -34.96
N GLY A 7 -1.68 78.77 -33.97
CA GLY A 7 -3.10 78.80 -33.56
C GLY A 7 -4.19 77.92 -34.23
N LYS A 8 -4.17 76.59 -33.95
CA LYS A 8 -5.32 75.62 -33.80
C LYS A 8 -6.12 75.18 -35.06
N PRO A 9 -6.88 74.05 -35.04
CA PRO A 9 -6.86 72.84 -34.17
C PRO A 9 -6.77 71.52 -35.00
N PHE A 10 -6.06 70.48 -34.53
CA PHE A 10 -6.06 69.18 -35.24
C PHE A 10 -6.49 68.00 -34.36
N ARG A 11 -7.48 67.28 -34.89
CA ARG A 11 -8.09 66.05 -34.37
C ARG A 11 -7.05 64.92 -34.35
N TRP A 12 -7.02 64.14 -33.28
CA TRP A 12 -6.27 62.90 -33.20
C TRP A 12 -6.82 61.88 -34.20
N ILE A 13 -6.10 61.66 -35.30
CA ILE A 13 -6.21 60.45 -36.11
C ILE A 13 -5.05 59.55 -35.67
N VAL A 14 -5.38 58.48 -34.96
CA VAL A 14 -4.46 57.36 -34.72
C VAL A 14 -4.26 56.67 -36.07
N ALA A 15 -3.13 56.94 -36.72
CA ALA A 15 -2.67 56.18 -37.87
C ALA A 15 -2.05 54.87 -37.35
N ILE A 16 -2.72 53.75 -37.66
CA ILE A 16 -2.18 52.41 -37.50
C ILE A 16 -1.04 52.25 -38.50
N CYS A 17 0.20 52.37 -38.03
CA CYS A 17 1.36 51.85 -38.75
C CYS A 17 1.43 50.34 -38.50
N LEU A 18 1.03 49.56 -39.52
CA LEU A 18 1.41 48.16 -39.62
C LEU A 18 2.95 48.08 -39.73
N CYS A 19 3.61 47.88 -38.59
CA CYS A 19 4.92 47.25 -38.57
C CYS A 19 4.68 45.76 -38.69
N ALA A 20 5.03 45.19 -39.84
CA ALA A 20 5.12 43.76 -40.05
C ALA A 20 6.13 43.17 -39.05
N PHE A 21 5.64 42.72 -37.90
CA PHE A 21 6.35 41.74 -37.09
C PHE A 21 6.32 40.44 -37.89
N GLY A 22 7.46 40.08 -38.47
CA GLY A 22 7.69 38.71 -38.90
C GLY A 22 7.51 37.83 -37.67
N ALA A 23 6.38 37.14 -37.61
CA ALA A 23 6.16 36.08 -36.64
C ALA A 23 7.19 35.00 -36.95
N THR A 24 8.34 35.04 -36.28
CA THR A 24 9.12 33.83 -36.06
C THR A 24 8.21 32.91 -35.26
N VAL A 25 7.63 31.95 -35.97
CA VAL A 25 6.80 30.89 -35.43
C VAL A 25 7.63 30.18 -34.37
N GLY A 26 7.41 30.54 -33.11
CA GLY A 26 7.97 29.83 -31.96
C GLY A 26 7.32 28.46 -31.93
N TRP A 27 8.10 27.45 -32.24
CA TRP A 27 7.72 26.05 -32.17
C TRP A 27 7.26 25.73 -30.75
N ILE A 28 5.97 25.46 -30.56
CA ILE A 28 5.46 24.90 -29.30
C ILE A 28 5.92 23.45 -29.27
N ARG A 29 7.12 23.24 -28.72
CA ARG A 29 7.57 21.95 -28.18
C ARG A 29 6.81 21.73 -26.87
N ALA A 30 6.64 20.48 -26.42
CA ALA A 30 6.25 20.16 -25.04
C ALA A 30 6.92 21.15 -24.07
N PHE A 31 6.20 21.69 -23.08
CA PHE A 31 6.65 22.76 -22.17
C PHE A 31 8.11 22.56 -21.74
N SER A 32 9.05 23.12 -22.52
CA SER A 32 10.48 22.78 -22.44
C SER A 32 11.30 23.95 -21.91
N GLY A 33 10.64 25.09 -21.60
CA GLY A 33 11.31 26.31 -21.17
C GLY A 33 10.81 26.91 -19.85
N ILE A 34 9.68 26.45 -19.29
CA ILE A 34 9.17 26.95 -18.01
C ILE A 34 9.05 25.75 -17.07
N PRO A 35 9.86 25.69 -16.01
CA PRO A 35 9.68 24.70 -14.97
C PRO A 35 8.30 24.84 -14.34
N ILE A 36 7.48 23.79 -14.33
CA ILE A 36 6.18 23.80 -13.67
C ILE A 36 6.15 22.62 -12.69
N PRO A 37 6.22 22.87 -11.37
CA PRO A 37 6.17 21.80 -10.37
C PRO A 37 4.79 21.16 -10.31
N GLY A 38 4.71 19.96 -9.72
CA GLY A 38 3.45 19.26 -9.46
C GLY A 38 2.90 18.39 -10.59
N ARG A 39 3.78 17.89 -11.47
CA ARG A 39 3.47 17.04 -12.63
C ARG A 39 4.15 15.67 -12.56
N SER A 40 4.57 15.23 -11.37
CA SER A 40 5.20 13.92 -11.12
C SER A 40 4.20 12.76 -10.98
N GLY A 41 2.90 13.06 -10.88
CA GLY A 41 1.86 12.07 -10.57
C GLY A 41 1.61 11.84 -9.08
N GLY A 42 2.36 12.52 -8.20
CA GLY A 42 2.15 12.48 -6.75
C GLY A 42 0.98 13.36 -6.25
N PRO A 43 0.45 13.08 -5.05
CA PRO A 43 -0.71 13.76 -4.47
C PRO A 43 -0.50 15.25 -4.14
N ILE A 44 0.74 15.70 -3.91
CA ILE A 44 1.04 17.09 -3.50
C ILE A 44 1.06 18.07 -4.68
N GLY A 45 0.99 17.57 -5.92
CA GLY A 45 1.05 18.39 -7.12
C GLY A 45 0.11 19.61 -7.09
N TYR A 46 0.60 20.74 -7.60
CA TYR A 46 -0.07 22.04 -7.60
C TYR A 46 -1.54 21.94 -8.05
N GLN A 47 -2.48 21.99 -7.09
CA GLN A 47 -3.93 21.87 -7.28
C GLN A 47 -4.60 23.12 -7.90
N PHE A 48 -3.85 24.01 -8.56
CA PHE A 48 -4.46 25.12 -9.27
C PHE A 48 -4.72 24.74 -10.73
N ASP A 49 -6.02 24.61 -11.01
CA ASP A 49 -6.70 24.44 -12.30
C ASP A 49 -6.92 22.99 -12.77
N THR A 50 -8.10 22.47 -12.45
CA THR A 50 -9.01 21.54 -13.19
C THR A 50 -8.48 20.51 -14.21
N GLY A 51 -7.20 20.14 -14.18
CA GLY A 51 -6.63 19.14 -15.08
C GLY A 51 -5.40 18.48 -14.48
N ASN A 52 -5.59 17.28 -13.95
CA ASN A 52 -4.55 16.26 -14.06
C ASN A 52 -4.11 16.17 -15.54
N CYS A 53 -2.91 15.68 -15.84
CA CYS A 53 -2.46 15.54 -17.24
C CYS A 53 -3.45 14.72 -18.10
N THR A 54 -4.35 13.96 -17.46
CA THR A 54 -5.44 13.21 -18.11
C THR A 54 -6.53 14.09 -18.73
N ALA A 55 -6.61 15.38 -18.36
CA ALA A 55 -7.52 16.32 -19.02
C ALA A 55 -7.12 16.62 -20.48
N CYS A 56 -5.87 16.34 -20.86
CA CYS A 56 -5.35 16.63 -22.20
C CYS A 56 -4.62 15.45 -22.87
N HIS A 57 -4.27 14.39 -22.12
CA HIS A 57 -3.56 13.20 -22.58
C HIS A 57 -4.30 11.93 -22.19
N GLU A 58 -4.18 10.87 -23.00
CA GLU A 58 -4.60 9.54 -22.57
C GLU A 58 -3.63 9.00 -21.52
N PHE A 59 -4.17 8.50 -20.40
CA PHE A 59 -3.39 7.98 -19.28
C PHE A 59 -3.04 6.51 -19.51
N ASN A 60 -1.75 6.17 -19.49
CA ASN A 60 -1.25 4.80 -19.64
C ASN A 60 -1.77 4.04 -20.88
N ALA A 61 -2.08 4.75 -21.97
CA ALA A 61 -2.42 4.14 -23.25
C ALA A 61 -1.16 4.00 -24.13
N GLY A 62 -0.98 2.85 -24.79
CA GLY A 62 0.14 2.62 -25.74
C GLY A 62 1.22 1.65 -25.24
N GLY A 63 2.29 1.51 -26.03
CA GLY A 63 3.38 0.56 -25.79
C GLY A 63 4.55 1.10 -24.97
N GLY A 64 4.30 2.08 -24.10
CA GLY A 64 5.31 2.81 -23.33
C GLY A 64 5.13 2.73 -21.82
N GLY A 65 5.97 3.45 -21.08
CA GLY A 65 5.97 3.51 -19.63
C GLY A 65 7.07 4.38 -19.03
N VAL A 66 7.09 4.41 -17.68
CA VAL A 66 8.13 5.04 -16.87
C VAL A 66 8.69 4.01 -15.90
N GLU A 67 10.01 3.95 -15.79
CA GLU A 67 10.73 3.08 -14.85
C GLU A 67 11.60 3.93 -13.91
N LEU A 68 11.57 3.58 -12.63
CA LEU A 68 12.52 4.07 -11.63
C LEU A 68 13.62 3.02 -11.48
N LEU A 69 14.84 3.35 -11.88
CA LEU A 69 15.98 2.43 -11.92
C LEU A 69 17.01 2.82 -10.86
N GLY A 70 17.50 1.85 -10.10
CA GLY A 70 18.54 2.06 -9.10
C GLY A 70 18.07 2.64 -7.75
N LEU A 71 16.75 2.71 -7.52
CA LEU A 71 16.22 2.95 -6.17
C LEU A 71 16.49 1.73 -5.26
N PRO A 72 16.79 1.95 -3.97
CA PRO A 72 16.87 0.86 -2.99
C PRO A 72 15.47 0.31 -2.68
N ARG A 73 15.38 -0.78 -1.91
CA ARG A 73 14.08 -1.21 -1.36
C ARG A 73 13.65 -0.37 -0.16
N ARG A 74 14.63 0.19 0.57
CA ARG A 74 14.47 1.00 1.79
C ARG A 74 15.40 2.20 1.78
N TYR A 75 15.00 3.29 2.44
CA TYR A 75 15.85 4.47 2.58
C TYR A 75 16.41 4.61 4.00
N ARG A 76 17.58 5.22 4.15
CA ARG A 76 18.21 5.57 5.42
C ARG A 76 18.10 7.07 5.64
N PRO A 77 17.70 7.53 6.83
CA PRO A 77 17.76 8.93 7.17
C PRO A 77 19.16 9.52 6.93
N GLY A 78 19.22 10.65 6.24
CA GLY A 78 20.45 11.38 5.91
C GLY A 78 21.27 10.79 4.75
N ALA A 79 20.86 9.67 4.16
CA ALA A 79 21.55 9.08 3.02
C ALA A 79 21.25 9.82 1.70
N VAL A 80 22.11 9.61 0.72
CA VAL A 80 22.00 10.20 -0.62
C VAL A 80 21.85 9.08 -1.64
N TYR A 81 20.82 9.18 -2.49
CA TYR A 81 20.46 8.16 -3.46
C TYR A 81 20.56 8.69 -4.88
N ASP A 82 21.42 8.06 -5.68
CA ASP A 82 21.47 8.23 -7.12
C ASP A 82 20.59 7.20 -7.80
N PHE A 83 19.60 7.64 -8.56
CA PHE A 83 18.72 6.78 -9.33
C PHE A 83 18.42 7.40 -10.70
N GLN A 84 17.71 6.67 -11.54
CA GLN A 84 17.38 7.11 -12.88
C GLN A 84 15.89 7.00 -13.16
N VAL A 85 15.36 7.98 -13.88
CA VAL A 85 14.00 7.94 -14.43
C VAL A 85 14.12 7.63 -15.92
N ARG A 86 13.65 6.45 -16.33
CA ARG A 86 13.60 6.04 -17.73
C ARG A 86 12.18 6.17 -18.26
N VAL A 87 12.03 6.89 -19.37
CA VAL A 87 10.75 6.99 -20.10
C VAL A 87 10.92 6.30 -21.44
N PHE A 88 10.00 5.43 -21.82
CA PHE A 88 10.05 4.68 -23.07
C PHE A 88 8.69 4.61 -23.74
N ASP A 89 8.68 4.61 -25.07
CA ASP A 89 7.51 4.30 -25.89
C ASP A 89 7.98 4.01 -27.33
N ILE A 90 7.49 2.89 -27.88
CA ILE A 90 7.88 2.37 -29.19
C ILE A 90 7.37 3.17 -30.40
N GLU A 91 6.34 4.00 -30.22
CA GLU A 91 5.67 4.79 -31.26
C GLU A 91 6.00 6.30 -31.16
N GLN A 92 6.42 6.77 -29.98
CA GLN A 92 6.76 8.17 -29.73
C GLN A 92 8.16 8.55 -30.24
N LYS A 93 8.53 9.84 -30.11
CA LYS A 93 9.77 10.41 -30.69
C LYS A 93 10.71 11.08 -29.70
N ALA A 94 10.23 11.42 -28.51
CA ALA A 94 11.01 11.98 -27.41
C ALA A 94 10.20 11.85 -26.13
N ALA A 95 10.80 12.14 -24.98
CA ALA A 95 10.05 12.27 -23.74
C ALA A 95 10.69 13.25 -22.76
N GLY A 96 9.86 13.88 -21.94
CA GLY A 96 10.25 14.58 -20.73
C GLY A 96 9.74 13.83 -19.49
N PHE A 97 10.25 14.20 -18.32
CA PHE A 97 9.80 13.66 -17.04
C PHE A 97 9.65 14.75 -15.97
N GLN A 98 8.97 14.39 -14.88
CA GLN A 98 9.10 15.02 -13.57
C GLN A 98 9.04 13.96 -12.47
N VAL A 99 9.79 14.16 -11.39
CA VAL A 99 9.85 13.26 -10.21
C VAL A 99 9.74 14.06 -8.92
N SER A 100 9.11 13.47 -7.90
CA SER A 100 9.06 13.96 -6.51
C SER A 100 9.18 12.81 -5.50
N VAL A 101 9.48 13.12 -4.25
CA VAL A 101 9.39 12.18 -3.12
C VAL A 101 8.43 12.78 -2.08
N GLU A 102 7.45 11.99 -1.64
CA GLU A 102 6.31 12.47 -0.84
C GLU A 102 5.90 11.41 0.21
N ASP A 103 5.35 11.85 1.35
CA ASP A 103 4.68 10.99 2.36
C ASP A 103 3.15 10.91 2.17
N GLY A 104 2.64 11.55 1.11
CA GLY A 104 1.21 11.73 0.83
C GLY A 104 0.67 13.12 1.15
N VAL A 105 1.36 13.91 1.98
CA VAL A 105 0.96 15.27 2.39
C VAL A 105 2.08 16.32 2.29
N SER A 106 3.34 15.92 2.45
CA SER A 106 4.55 16.72 2.43
C SER A 106 5.62 16.14 1.50
N HIS A 107 6.46 17.01 0.94
CA HIS A 107 7.67 16.59 0.24
C HIS A 107 8.72 16.11 1.25
N ILE A 108 9.36 14.99 0.97
CA ILE A 108 10.32 14.36 1.87
C ILE A 108 11.73 14.37 1.27
N GLY A 109 12.65 15.04 1.96
CA GLY A 109 14.00 15.26 1.47
C GLY A 109 14.07 16.28 0.33
N GLU A 110 15.25 16.40 -0.27
CA GLU A 110 15.53 17.42 -1.29
C GLU A 110 16.33 16.82 -2.44
N PHE A 111 16.15 17.34 -3.65
CA PHE A 111 16.91 16.91 -4.82
C PHE A 111 18.16 17.75 -5.07
N THR A 112 19.23 17.08 -5.48
CA THR A 112 20.45 17.71 -6.01
C THR A 112 20.50 17.51 -7.53
N ILE A 113 20.73 18.57 -8.28
CA ILE A 113 20.89 18.48 -9.73
C ILE A 113 22.31 18.01 -10.06
N VAL A 114 22.43 16.74 -10.48
CA VAL A 114 23.70 16.09 -10.83
C VAL A 114 24.03 16.15 -12.32
N ASP A 115 23.01 16.37 -13.17
CA ASP A 115 23.15 16.55 -14.61
C ASP A 115 22.42 17.84 -15.04
N PRO A 116 23.04 19.02 -14.84
CA PRO A 116 22.39 20.29 -15.16
C PRO A 116 22.23 20.54 -16.67
N VAL A 117 22.82 19.68 -17.52
CA VAL A 117 22.64 19.76 -18.97
C VAL A 117 21.28 19.20 -19.35
N HIS A 118 20.90 18.04 -18.81
CA HIS A 118 19.66 17.35 -19.17
C HIS A 118 18.54 17.48 -18.12
N THR A 119 18.85 17.86 -16.88
CA THR A 119 17.90 18.00 -15.77
C THR A 119 17.97 19.36 -15.08
N GLN A 120 16.88 19.75 -14.43
CA GLN A 120 16.76 20.99 -13.64
C GLN A 120 15.68 20.83 -12.56
N GLY A 121 15.73 21.66 -11.52
CA GLY A 121 14.67 21.70 -10.50
C GLY A 121 13.40 22.39 -11.03
N ALA A 122 12.23 21.89 -10.67
CA ALA A 122 10.96 22.51 -11.09
C ALA A 122 10.52 23.67 -10.18
N ASP A 123 11.03 23.75 -8.95
CA ASP A 123 10.68 24.76 -7.95
C ASP A 123 11.30 26.16 -8.19
N PHE A 124 11.89 26.40 -9.36
CA PHE A 124 12.61 27.63 -9.80
C PHE A 124 13.85 28.04 -8.96
N ALA A 125 13.92 27.65 -7.69
CA ALA A 125 15.05 27.86 -6.79
C ALA A 125 15.13 26.71 -5.77
N PRO A 126 16.33 26.40 -5.23
CA PRO A 126 16.48 25.40 -4.19
C PRO A 126 15.84 25.86 -2.85
N PRO A 127 15.43 24.92 -1.98
CA PRO A 127 15.53 23.48 -2.15
C PRO A 127 14.56 22.94 -3.21
N TYR A 128 15.02 21.96 -3.99
CA TYR A 128 14.22 21.37 -5.06
C TYR A 128 13.45 20.16 -4.53
N HIS A 129 12.13 20.20 -4.64
CA HIS A 129 11.23 19.08 -4.33
C HIS A 129 10.79 18.33 -5.59
N TYR A 130 10.99 18.95 -6.75
CA TYR A 130 10.75 18.37 -8.05
C TYR A 130 11.99 18.47 -8.94
N VAL A 131 12.30 17.39 -9.65
CA VAL A 131 13.29 17.41 -10.75
C VAL A 131 12.58 17.12 -12.05
N MET A 132 12.97 17.84 -13.10
CA MET A 132 12.47 17.64 -14.46
C MET A 132 13.60 17.77 -15.48
N HIS A 133 13.25 17.55 -16.74
CA HIS A 133 14.13 17.72 -17.89
C HIS A 133 14.40 19.19 -18.25
N THR A 134 15.52 19.45 -18.93
CA THR A 134 15.77 20.72 -19.65
C THR A 134 15.32 20.63 -21.12
N SER A 135 15.29 21.76 -21.83
CA SER A 135 15.09 21.78 -23.28
C SER A 135 16.17 21.02 -24.05
N THR A 136 17.42 21.08 -23.58
CA THR A 136 18.54 20.29 -24.11
C THR A 136 18.31 18.81 -23.85
N GLY A 137 17.91 18.43 -22.64
CA GLY A 137 17.51 17.07 -22.26
C GLY A 137 16.53 16.45 -23.25
N VAL A 138 15.45 17.16 -23.56
CA VAL A 138 14.45 16.67 -24.53
C VAL A 138 14.98 16.67 -25.96
N SER A 139 15.79 17.66 -26.35
CA SER A 139 16.35 17.71 -27.72
C SER A 139 17.34 16.57 -27.97
N ASP A 140 18.13 16.22 -26.96
CA ASP A 140 19.07 15.09 -27.03
C ASP A 140 18.33 13.76 -26.93
N ALA A 141 17.28 13.66 -26.10
CA ALA A 141 16.36 12.53 -26.08
C ALA A 141 15.78 12.27 -27.48
N GLU A 142 15.32 13.33 -28.14
CA GLU A 142 14.75 13.30 -29.48
C GLU A 142 15.77 12.86 -30.55
N ALA A 143 16.99 13.40 -30.49
CA ALA A 143 18.05 13.05 -31.43
C ALA A 143 18.48 11.58 -31.33
N ASN A 144 18.40 11.01 -30.12
CA ASN A 144 18.89 9.66 -29.84
C ASN A 144 17.75 8.62 -29.64
N TRP A 145 16.48 9.03 -29.69
CA TRP A 145 15.33 8.20 -29.31
C TRP A 145 15.32 6.84 -29.98
N ALA A 146 15.40 6.82 -31.32
CA ALA A 146 15.38 5.59 -32.10
C ALA A 146 16.63 4.73 -31.88
N ALA A 147 17.79 5.37 -31.71
CA ALA A 147 19.04 4.66 -31.42
C ALA A 147 19.01 3.99 -30.03
N ASN A 148 18.28 4.58 -29.09
CA ASN A 148 18.07 4.08 -27.73
C ASN A 148 16.83 3.17 -27.60
N GLY A 149 16.35 2.60 -28.71
CA GLY A 149 15.24 1.65 -28.71
C GLY A 149 13.89 2.26 -28.28
N GLY A 150 13.70 3.56 -28.50
CA GLY A 150 12.49 4.27 -28.12
C GLY A 150 12.47 4.69 -26.64
N SER A 151 13.61 5.10 -26.08
CA SER A 151 13.70 5.49 -24.67
C SER A 151 14.72 6.60 -24.39
N VAL A 152 14.52 7.27 -23.25
CA VAL A 152 15.46 8.23 -22.64
C VAL A 152 15.56 7.94 -21.14
N THR A 153 16.74 8.17 -20.57
CA THR A 153 17.00 8.00 -19.14
C THR A 153 17.61 9.27 -18.57
N TYR A 154 17.06 9.76 -17.47
CA TYR A 154 17.51 10.97 -16.76
C TYR A 154 18.09 10.61 -15.39
N ALA A 155 19.27 11.14 -15.07
CA ALA A 155 19.90 10.95 -13.77
C ALA A 155 19.31 11.88 -12.71
N VAL A 156 19.03 11.34 -11.53
CA VAL A 156 18.42 12.06 -10.41
C VAL A 156 19.15 11.71 -9.12
N ARG A 157 19.37 12.71 -8.26
CA ARG A 157 19.92 12.52 -6.91
C ARG A 157 18.95 13.05 -5.86
N TRP A 158 18.52 12.17 -4.96
CA TRP A 158 17.68 12.50 -3.82
C TRP A 158 18.50 12.46 -2.52
N ASN A 159 18.40 13.51 -1.71
CA ASN A 159 18.93 13.56 -0.36
C ASN A 159 17.80 13.25 0.62
N ALA A 160 17.87 12.09 1.29
CA ALA A 160 16.90 11.70 2.28
C ALA A 160 16.93 12.64 3.51
N PRO A 161 15.79 12.86 4.18
CA PRO A 161 15.72 13.68 5.40
C PRO A 161 16.64 13.10 6.47
N SER A 162 17.22 13.95 7.34
CA SER A 162 18.08 13.48 8.43
C SER A 162 17.32 12.70 9.52
N ALA A 163 16.00 12.85 9.58
CA ALA A 163 15.12 12.12 10.48
C ALA A 163 14.40 10.98 9.76
N ASN A 164 13.93 9.99 10.51
CA ASN A 164 13.02 8.97 9.99
C ASN A 164 11.62 9.58 9.85
N GLU A 165 11.17 9.79 8.61
CA GLU A 165 9.86 10.36 8.28
C GLU A 165 8.81 9.28 7.96
N GLY A 166 9.08 8.03 8.36
CA GLY A 166 8.25 6.89 7.98
C GLY A 166 8.41 6.51 6.52
N THR A 167 7.45 5.76 5.98
CA THR A 167 7.47 5.30 4.59
C THR A 167 7.28 6.45 3.61
N VAL A 168 8.18 6.58 2.64
CA VAL A 168 8.11 7.62 1.59
C VAL A 168 7.76 6.99 0.24
N THR A 169 7.18 7.77 -0.67
CA THR A 169 6.88 7.33 -2.03
C THR A 169 7.55 8.23 -3.05
N VAL A 170 8.34 7.64 -3.94
CA VAL A 170 8.93 8.31 -5.10
C VAL A 170 7.93 8.25 -6.25
N TYR A 171 7.41 9.39 -6.66
CA TYR A 171 6.48 9.51 -7.80
C TYR A 171 7.23 10.01 -9.03
N ALA A 172 7.08 9.35 -10.16
CA ALA A 172 7.63 9.82 -11.43
C ALA A 172 6.60 9.73 -12.55
N ALA A 173 6.56 10.79 -13.36
CA ALA A 173 5.75 10.84 -14.55
C ALA A 173 6.59 11.20 -15.77
N GLY A 174 6.20 10.63 -16.91
CA GLY A 174 6.82 10.83 -18.21
C GLY A 174 5.78 11.25 -19.24
N ASN A 175 6.11 12.25 -20.04
CA ASN A 175 5.30 12.63 -21.20
C ASN A 175 6.08 12.27 -22.47
N ALA A 176 5.65 11.22 -23.16
CA ALA A 176 6.22 10.74 -24.40
C ALA A 176 5.50 11.38 -25.59
N VAL A 177 6.25 12.07 -26.46
CA VAL A 177 5.70 13.04 -27.41
C VAL A 177 5.84 12.62 -28.87
N ASN A 178 4.81 12.91 -29.66
CA ASN A 178 4.70 12.46 -31.06
C ASN A 178 5.15 13.52 -32.08
N ARG A 179 5.54 14.71 -31.61
CA ARG A 179 5.84 15.94 -32.38
C ARG A 179 4.63 16.60 -33.05
N GLY A 180 3.42 16.32 -32.60
CA GLY A 180 2.22 17.07 -32.96
C GLY A 180 2.29 18.51 -32.46
N THR A 181 1.55 19.42 -33.08
CA THR A 181 1.43 20.82 -32.64
C THR A 181 0.40 21.02 -31.52
N ALA A 182 -0.13 19.92 -30.98
CA ALA A 182 -1.17 19.87 -29.95
C ALA A 182 -0.88 18.69 -29.02
N SER A 183 -1.49 18.67 -27.82
CA SER A 183 -1.40 17.54 -26.88
C SER A 183 -1.96 16.22 -27.43
N ALA A 184 -2.66 16.28 -28.57
CA ALA A 184 -3.25 15.12 -29.22
C ALA A 184 -2.19 14.12 -29.69
N GLY A 185 -2.23 12.93 -29.10
CA GLY A 185 -1.36 11.80 -29.43
C GLY A 185 -0.02 11.77 -28.69
N ASP A 186 0.24 12.72 -27.80
CA ASP A 186 1.23 12.59 -26.74
C ASP A 186 0.69 11.65 -25.66
N ARG A 187 1.57 10.87 -25.02
CA ARG A 187 1.21 9.85 -24.04
C ARG A 187 1.81 10.15 -22.68
N TYR A 188 0.94 10.11 -21.68
CA TYR A 188 1.32 10.34 -20.30
C TYR A 188 1.40 9.01 -19.54
N TYR A 189 2.52 8.83 -18.86
CA TYR A 189 2.82 7.68 -18.03
C TYR A 189 3.16 8.12 -16.62
N ALA A 190 2.74 7.36 -15.62
CA ALA A 190 3.13 7.57 -14.24
C ALA A 190 3.49 6.23 -13.59
N THR A 191 4.45 6.29 -12.67
CA THR A 191 4.89 5.17 -11.85
C THR A 191 5.24 5.69 -10.46
N TRP A 192 5.29 4.79 -9.49
CA TRP A 192 5.73 5.11 -8.15
C TRP A 192 6.49 3.94 -7.53
N ALA A 193 7.34 4.25 -6.55
CA ALA A 193 8.01 3.27 -5.72
C ALA A 193 7.94 3.70 -4.26
N THR A 194 7.56 2.78 -3.39
CA THR A 194 7.46 3.01 -1.95
C THR A 194 8.73 2.53 -1.26
N LEU A 195 9.31 3.39 -0.42
CA LEU A 195 10.54 3.15 0.32
C LEU A 195 10.25 3.30 1.82
N PRO A 196 10.06 2.19 2.56
CA PRO A 196 10.08 2.24 4.01
C PRO A 196 11.47 2.66 4.53
N PRO A 197 11.56 3.22 5.74
CA PRO A 197 12.84 3.49 6.37
C PRO A 197 13.55 2.16 6.65
N ALA A 198 14.85 2.11 6.42
CA ALA A 198 15.68 0.99 6.83
C ALA A 198 15.75 0.95 8.35
N VAL A 199 15.38 -0.20 8.92
CA VAL A 199 15.52 -0.46 10.33
C VAL A 199 16.89 -1.11 10.54
N PRO A 200 17.73 -0.60 11.46
CA PRO A 200 19.00 -1.26 11.77
C PRO A 200 18.74 -2.73 12.14
N GLY A 201 19.55 -3.66 11.61
CA GLY A 201 19.41 -5.09 11.89
C GLY A 201 18.34 -5.83 11.09
N ASP A 202 17.41 -5.15 10.44
CA ASP A 202 16.36 -5.71 9.55
C ASP A 202 16.86 -5.69 8.09
N GLY A 203 17.48 -6.79 7.68
CA GLY A 203 18.03 -6.98 6.35
C GLY A 203 17.02 -7.51 5.34
N ASP A 204 15.90 -8.11 5.74
CA ASP A 204 14.96 -8.74 4.81
C ASP A 204 13.61 -8.02 4.60
N GLY A 205 13.24 -7.12 5.53
CA GLY A 205 12.11 -6.19 5.43
C GLY A 205 10.87 -6.63 6.14
N ASP A 206 10.98 -7.53 7.10
CA ASP A 206 9.88 -7.97 7.94
C ASP A 206 9.71 -7.18 9.24
N THR A 207 10.51 -6.12 9.43
CA THR A 207 10.45 -5.14 10.54
C THR A 207 10.96 -5.63 11.88
N ASP A 208 11.63 -6.79 11.94
CA ASP A 208 12.42 -7.20 13.10
C ASP A 208 13.88 -7.52 12.73
N ALA A 209 14.68 -7.88 13.74
CA ALA A 209 16.08 -8.22 13.56
C ALA A 209 16.29 -9.64 14.09
N ASP A 210 16.36 -10.61 13.19
CA ASP A 210 16.26 -12.03 13.53
C ASP A 210 17.34 -12.90 12.86
N LEU A 211 17.14 -14.22 12.87
CA LEU A 211 18.11 -15.15 12.31
C LEU A 211 18.15 -15.16 10.78
N ALA A 212 17.07 -14.75 10.09
CA ALA A 212 17.04 -14.55 8.65
C ALA A 212 17.96 -13.38 8.24
N ASP A 213 17.95 -12.30 9.01
CA ASP A 213 18.87 -11.17 8.82
C ASP A 213 20.31 -11.57 9.07
N PHE A 214 20.56 -12.35 10.13
CA PHE A 214 21.89 -12.89 10.39
C PHE A 214 22.38 -13.78 9.26
N ALA A 215 21.50 -14.61 8.67
CA ALA A 215 21.85 -15.42 7.51
C ALA A 215 22.16 -14.55 6.28
N GLY A 216 21.44 -13.44 6.09
CA GLY A 216 21.75 -12.41 5.10
C GLY A 216 23.14 -11.82 5.30
N LEU A 217 23.42 -11.34 6.53
CA LEU A 217 24.71 -10.78 6.92
C LEU A 217 25.83 -11.80 6.67
N GLN A 218 25.66 -13.05 7.08
CA GLN A 218 26.65 -14.12 6.87
C GLN A 218 26.96 -14.38 5.39
N ARG A 219 25.98 -14.28 4.48
CA ARG A 219 26.20 -14.44 3.04
C ARG A 219 27.09 -13.34 2.46
N CYS A 220 26.96 -12.13 2.98
CA CYS A 220 27.67 -10.95 2.51
C CYS A 220 28.96 -10.67 3.30
N PHE A 221 29.24 -11.45 4.35
CA PHE A 221 30.39 -11.27 5.22
C PHE A 221 31.68 -11.78 4.55
N GLY A 222 32.60 -10.86 4.21
CA GLY A 222 33.93 -11.17 3.67
C GLY A 222 34.05 -11.19 2.14
N ASP A 223 35.26 -11.48 1.63
CA ASP A 223 35.74 -11.28 0.25
C ASP A 223 35.04 -12.12 -0.87
N GLY A 224 33.87 -12.70 -0.61
CA GLY A 224 33.16 -13.61 -1.52
C GLY A 224 32.05 -12.98 -2.37
N VAL A 225 31.42 -11.89 -1.90
CA VAL A 225 30.36 -11.16 -2.62
C VAL A 225 30.74 -9.68 -2.65
N PRO A 226 30.79 -9.03 -3.84
CA PRO A 226 31.03 -7.59 -3.93
C PRO A 226 30.00 -6.81 -3.12
N TRP A 227 30.41 -5.79 -2.35
CA TRP A 227 29.48 -4.94 -1.60
C TRP A 227 28.41 -4.28 -2.50
N ASN A 228 28.74 -4.02 -3.76
CA ASN A 228 27.80 -3.45 -4.72
C ASN A 228 26.78 -4.47 -5.28
N ASP A 229 26.81 -5.72 -4.80
CA ASP A 229 25.72 -6.66 -5.05
C ASP A 229 24.45 -6.14 -4.36
N PRO A 230 23.33 -5.95 -5.10
CA PRO A 230 22.08 -5.47 -4.51
C PRO A 230 21.59 -6.31 -3.33
N SER A 231 21.94 -7.60 -3.28
CA SER A 231 21.57 -8.48 -2.15
C SER A 231 22.33 -8.19 -0.86
N CYS A 232 23.44 -7.45 -0.93
CA CYS A 232 24.28 -7.10 0.23
C CYS A 232 24.10 -5.67 0.73
N GLN A 233 23.50 -4.79 -0.07
CA GLN A 233 23.19 -3.42 0.35
C GLN A 233 22.23 -3.38 1.55
N GLU A 234 21.37 -4.39 1.68
CA GLU A 234 20.36 -4.46 2.74
C GLU A 234 20.95 -4.90 4.10
N VAL A 235 22.15 -5.50 4.12
CA VAL A 235 22.81 -5.99 5.35
C VAL A 235 24.06 -5.19 5.76
N ASP A 236 24.37 -4.14 5.00
CA ASP A 236 25.26 -3.04 5.40
C ASP A 236 24.49 -2.20 6.43
N PHE A 237 24.40 -2.60 7.68
CA PHE A 237 23.52 -1.96 8.67
C PHE A 237 24.01 -0.58 9.15
N ASP A 238 25.30 -0.27 8.99
CA ASP A 238 25.85 1.01 9.44
C ASP A 238 25.97 2.08 8.32
N GLY A 239 25.82 1.69 7.05
CA GLY A 239 25.87 2.59 5.91
C GLY A 239 27.25 3.06 5.51
N ASP A 240 28.29 2.34 5.91
CA ASP A 240 29.66 2.69 5.57
C ASP A 240 30.10 2.23 4.16
N GLY A 241 29.26 1.44 3.49
CA GLY A 241 29.54 0.94 2.16
C GLY A 241 30.35 -0.37 2.16
N ALA A 242 30.31 -1.13 3.23
CA ALA A 242 30.86 -2.47 3.36
C ALA A 242 29.98 -3.36 4.25
N VAL A 243 30.20 -4.68 4.23
CA VAL A 243 29.59 -5.63 5.18
C VAL A 243 30.71 -6.24 6.01
N THR A 244 30.93 -5.70 7.21
CA THR A 244 32.05 -5.99 8.09
C THR A 244 31.61 -6.31 9.54
N LEU A 245 32.57 -6.34 10.46
CA LEU A 245 32.28 -6.50 11.88
C LEU A 245 31.49 -5.32 12.48
N SER A 246 31.51 -4.15 11.85
CA SER A 246 30.70 -3.01 12.27
C SER A 246 29.21 -3.27 12.02
N ASP A 247 28.85 -3.88 10.90
CA ASP A 247 27.48 -4.34 10.61
C ASP A 247 27.01 -5.43 11.56
N LEU A 248 27.90 -6.36 11.91
CA LEU A 248 27.59 -7.36 12.93
C LEU A 248 27.30 -6.70 14.28
N ALA A 249 28.04 -5.64 14.64
CA ALA A 249 27.79 -4.88 15.85
C ALA A 249 26.47 -4.08 15.76
N ALA A 250 26.17 -3.47 14.61
CA ALA A 250 24.91 -2.78 14.37
C ALA A 250 23.72 -3.73 14.47
N TYR A 251 23.79 -4.90 13.82
CA TYR A 251 22.83 -6.00 13.95
C TYR A 251 22.64 -6.44 15.42
N THR A 252 23.75 -6.72 16.13
CA THR A 252 23.68 -7.16 17.54
C THR A 252 23.08 -6.09 18.45
N ASN A 253 23.35 -4.81 18.20
CA ASN A 253 22.76 -3.69 18.95
C ASN A 253 21.29 -3.45 18.58
N ALA A 254 20.90 -3.83 17.36
CA ALA A 254 19.54 -3.71 16.84
C ALA A 254 18.63 -4.89 17.21
N GLN A 255 19.19 -5.97 17.78
CA GLN A 255 18.42 -6.98 18.48
C GLN A 255 17.71 -6.35 19.68
N THR A 256 16.56 -5.73 19.41
CA THR A 256 15.69 -5.06 20.37
C THR A 256 14.71 -6.03 21.05
N GLY A 257 14.87 -7.33 20.80
CA GLY A 257 14.03 -8.35 21.38
C GLY A 257 13.96 -8.23 22.92
N PRO A 258 12.75 -8.30 23.52
CA PRO A 258 12.66 -8.42 24.96
C PRO A 258 13.34 -9.72 25.39
N THR A 259 13.88 -9.76 26.60
CA THR A 259 14.33 -10.99 27.27
C THR A 259 13.22 -12.06 27.47
N ALA A 260 12.04 -11.88 26.87
CA ALA A 260 11.03 -12.91 26.74
C ALA A 260 11.34 -13.71 25.47
N THR A 261 11.83 -14.94 25.65
CA THR A 261 11.85 -15.96 24.60
C THR A 261 10.45 -16.07 23.98
N VAL A 262 10.25 -15.48 22.79
CA VAL A 262 9.08 -15.77 21.96
C VAL A 262 9.19 -17.24 21.53
N PRO A 263 8.21 -18.10 21.84
CA PRO A 263 8.31 -19.51 21.50
C PRO A 263 8.45 -19.71 20.00
N GLY A 264 9.40 -20.53 19.53
CA GLY A 264 9.59 -20.76 18.09
C GLY A 264 8.33 -21.32 17.39
N ALA A 265 7.47 -22.03 18.13
CA ALA A 265 6.17 -22.49 17.63
C ALA A 265 5.20 -21.35 17.32
N TYR A 266 5.28 -20.22 18.03
CA TYR A 266 4.54 -18.99 17.72
C TYR A 266 5.01 -18.38 16.39
N LEU A 267 6.32 -18.28 16.18
CA LEU A 267 6.90 -17.71 14.94
C LEU A 267 6.55 -18.54 13.69
N LEU A 268 6.39 -19.86 13.85
CA LEU A 268 6.01 -20.79 12.78
C LEU A 268 4.49 -20.92 12.60
N ALA A 269 3.69 -20.29 13.46
CA ALA A 269 2.24 -20.38 13.41
C ALA A 269 1.68 -19.66 12.17
N ASP A 270 0.57 -20.16 11.65
CA ASP A 270 -0.15 -19.60 10.51
C ASP A 270 -1.35 -18.78 11.01
N PRO A 271 -1.26 -17.44 11.02
CA PRO A 271 -2.33 -16.60 11.54
C PRO A 271 -3.54 -16.54 10.60
N VAL A 272 -3.39 -16.91 9.32
CA VAL A 272 -4.52 -17.01 8.39
C VAL A 272 -5.35 -18.25 8.73
N ARG A 273 -4.66 -19.38 8.94
CA ARG A 273 -5.30 -20.60 9.45
C ARG A 273 -5.93 -20.35 10.84
N GLY A 274 -5.28 -19.56 11.69
CA GLY A 274 -5.84 -19.09 12.96
C GLY A 274 -7.20 -18.42 12.82
N GLY A 275 -7.40 -17.59 11.80
CA GLY A 275 -8.69 -16.94 11.54
C GLY A 275 -9.79 -17.92 11.11
N LEU A 276 -9.44 -18.98 10.37
CA LEU A 276 -10.37 -20.08 10.07
C LEU A 276 -10.72 -20.88 11.33
N LEU A 277 -9.74 -21.13 12.21
CA LEU A 277 -9.95 -21.83 13.47
C LEU A 277 -10.85 -21.03 14.44
N TYR A 278 -10.69 -19.70 14.46
CA TYR A 278 -11.52 -18.78 15.25
C TYR A 278 -13.02 -18.91 14.91
N ASP A 279 -13.33 -19.12 13.63
CA ASP A 279 -14.68 -19.39 13.13
C ASP A 279 -15.14 -20.80 13.54
N ARG A 280 -14.49 -21.84 13.02
CA ARG A 280 -14.94 -23.23 13.19
C ARG A 280 -13.78 -24.22 13.09
N TRP A 281 -13.05 -24.36 14.19
CA TRP A 281 -11.79 -25.11 14.19
C TRP A 281 -11.89 -26.57 13.76
N TRP A 282 -12.97 -27.29 14.09
CA TRP A 282 -13.12 -28.69 13.70
C TRP A 282 -13.28 -28.89 12.19
N ALA A 283 -13.80 -27.89 11.47
CA ALA A 283 -13.86 -27.92 10.01
C ALA A 283 -12.49 -27.66 9.35
N VAL A 284 -11.54 -27.11 10.09
CA VAL A 284 -10.19 -26.80 9.61
C VAL A 284 -9.20 -27.92 9.93
N ASN A 285 -9.22 -28.43 11.16
CA ASN A 285 -8.28 -29.47 11.61
C ASN A 285 -8.82 -30.90 11.41
N GLY A 286 -10.09 -31.05 11.00
CA GLY A 286 -10.71 -32.34 10.75
C GLY A 286 -11.09 -33.13 12.02
N ALA A 287 -11.07 -32.48 13.18
CA ALA A 287 -11.57 -33.08 14.42
C ALA A 287 -13.08 -33.34 14.35
N THR A 288 -13.58 -34.19 15.25
CA THR A 288 -15.02 -34.35 15.42
C THR A 288 -15.59 -33.10 16.10
N PRO A 289 -16.75 -32.57 15.67
CA PRO A 289 -17.38 -31.45 16.36
C PRO A 289 -17.57 -31.77 17.86
N PRO A 290 -17.25 -30.83 18.77
CA PRO A 290 -17.51 -31.00 20.19
C PRO A 290 -18.97 -31.33 20.49
N THR A 291 -19.17 -32.07 21.56
CA THR A 291 -20.51 -32.40 22.07
C THR A 291 -20.75 -31.70 23.40
N GLY A 292 -22.01 -31.36 23.68
CA GLY A 292 -22.37 -30.53 24.82
C GLY A 292 -22.05 -29.05 24.59
N ASP A 293 -22.18 -28.25 25.64
CA ASP A 293 -21.83 -26.83 25.64
C ASP A 293 -20.41 -26.65 26.20
N HIS A 294 -19.69 -25.63 25.70
CA HIS A 294 -18.37 -25.28 26.23
C HIS A 294 -18.50 -24.86 27.70
N PRO A 295 -17.63 -25.32 28.63
CA PRO A 295 -17.82 -25.04 30.06
C PRO A 295 -17.76 -23.56 30.46
N LEU A 296 -17.08 -22.71 29.68
CA LEU A 296 -17.10 -21.25 29.84
C LEU A 296 -18.35 -20.57 29.26
N TYR A 297 -19.18 -21.30 28.50
CA TYR A 297 -20.34 -20.70 27.87
C TYR A 297 -21.37 -20.30 28.93
N PRO A 298 -21.75 -19.01 29.03
CA PRO A 298 -22.49 -18.51 30.16
C PRO A 298 -23.98 -18.82 30.03
N ALA A 299 -24.66 -18.94 31.18
CA ALA A 299 -26.10 -19.19 31.23
C ALA A 299 -26.96 -18.07 30.60
N ALA A 300 -26.39 -16.87 30.39
CA ALA A 300 -27.03 -15.78 29.68
C ALA A 300 -27.04 -15.96 28.15
N GLY A 301 -26.15 -16.81 27.63
CA GLY A 301 -26.05 -17.11 26.20
C GLY A 301 -27.18 -18.01 25.72
N LEU A 302 -27.56 -17.86 24.44
CA LEU A 302 -28.69 -18.58 23.84
C LEU A 302 -28.32 -19.75 22.92
N GLN A 303 -27.05 -19.83 22.51
CA GLN A 303 -26.54 -20.97 21.73
C GLN A 303 -26.32 -22.22 22.59
N SER A 304 -26.17 -23.35 21.91
CA SER A 304 -25.88 -24.65 22.53
C SER A 304 -25.10 -25.55 21.57
N GLY A 305 -24.60 -26.67 22.10
CA GLY A 305 -23.82 -27.65 21.35
C GLY A 305 -22.49 -27.07 20.88
N SER A 306 -22.00 -27.61 19.77
CA SER A 306 -20.73 -27.21 19.16
C SER A 306 -20.64 -25.72 18.81
N ALA A 307 -21.76 -25.02 18.62
CA ALA A 307 -21.76 -23.57 18.37
C ALA A 307 -21.06 -22.79 19.50
N THR A 308 -21.18 -23.25 20.75
CA THR A 308 -20.56 -22.64 21.94
C THR A 308 -19.04 -22.78 21.99
N PHE A 309 -18.45 -23.62 21.12
CA PHE A 309 -16.99 -23.84 21.03
C PHE A 309 -16.32 -22.98 19.96
N ARG A 310 -17.08 -22.15 19.23
CA ARG A 310 -16.52 -21.22 18.24
C ARG A 310 -16.02 -19.98 18.97
N CYS A 311 -14.77 -19.57 18.73
CA CYS A 311 -14.18 -18.41 19.42
C CYS A 311 -15.03 -17.16 19.19
N LYS A 312 -15.49 -16.98 17.95
CA LYS A 312 -16.41 -15.90 17.56
C LYS A 312 -17.66 -15.84 18.41
N GLU A 313 -18.15 -16.97 18.94
CA GLU A 313 -19.45 -17.01 19.64
C GLU A 313 -19.41 -16.24 20.95
N CYS A 314 -18.27 -16.24 21.64
CA CYS A 314 -18.08 -15.46 22.85
C CYS A 314 -17.39 -14.12 22.56
N HIS A 315 -16.37 -14.11 21.69
CA HIS A 315 -15.50 -12.97 21.46
C HIS A 315 -15.90 -12.08 20.27
N GLY A 316 -17.00 -12.41 19.59
CA GLY A 316 -17.57 -11.63 18.49
C GLY A 316 -16.85 -11.84 17.15
N TRP A 317 -17.56 -11.53 16.06
CA TRP A 317 -16.98 -11.43 14.71
C TRP A 317 -16.11 -10.18 14.53
N ASP A 318 -16.35 -9.18 15.37
CA ASP A 318 -15.63 -7.90 15.45
C ASP A 318 -14.50 -7.90 16.48
N TYR A 319 -14.24 -9.04 17.10
CA TYR A 319 -13.23 -9.25 18.15
C TYR A 319 -13.47 -8.45 19.44
N ALA A 320 -14.60 -7.77 19.59
CA ALA A 320 -14.89 -6.90 20.73
C ALA A 320 -15.86 -7.54 21.75
N GLY A 321 -16.47 -8.70 21.41
CA GLY A 321 -17.36 -9.43 22.30
C GLY A 321 -18.51 -8.56 22.82
N VAL A 322 -18.67 -8.50 24.14
CA VAL A 322 -19.72 -7.69 24.81
C VAL A 322 -19.60 -6.19 24.53
N ASP A 323 -18.42 -5.68 24.22
CA ASP A 323 -18.20 -4.25 23.95
C ASP A 323 -18.49 -3.89 22.48
N GLY A 324 -18.80 -4.88 21.65
CA GLY A 324 -19.08 -4.73 20.22
C GLY A 324 -20.48 -5.18 19.81
N ALA A 325 -20.57 -5.76 18.61
CA ALA A 325 -21.79 -6.25 17.99
C ALA A 325 -22.54 -7.29 18.85
N TYR A 326 -21.82 -8.00 19.73
CA TYR A 326 -22.38 -9.01 20.63
C TYR A 326 -22.73 -8.45 22.02
N GLY A 327 -22.74 -7.13 22.20
CA GLY A 327 -23.23 -6.45 23.40
C GLY A 327 -24.74 -6.63 23.66
N SER A 328 -25.49 -7.16 22.69
CA SER A 328 -26.87 -7.59 22.85
C SER A 328 -27.27 -8.63 21.79
N GLY A 329 -28.52 -9.10 21.82
CA GLY A 329 -29.06 -9.98 20.78
C GLY A 329 -28.78 -11.47 21.00
N PRO A 330 -28.99 -12.31 19.95
CA PRO A 330 -28.97 -13.77 20.09
C PRO A 330 -27.59 -14.38 20.36
N HIS A 331 -26.53 -13.60 20.17
CA HIS A 331 -25.14 -14.01 20.42
C HIS A 331 -24.55 -13.36 21.68
N PHE A 332 -25.36 -12.65 22.47
CA PHE A 332 -24.89 -12.06 23.72
C PHE A 332 -24.45 -13.14 24.71
N THR A 333 -23.22 -13.03 25.19
CA THR A 333 -22.66 -13.88 26.25
C THR A 333 -22.28 -13.07 27.50
N GLY A 334 -22.01 -11.77 27.35
CA GLY A 334 -21.41 -10.94 28.39
C GLY A 334 -19.90 -11.10 28.54
N ILE A 335 -19.25 -11.87 27.64
CA ILE A 335 -17.81 -12.10 27.62
C ILE A 335 -17.12 -11.01 26.78
N GLY A 336 -15.96 -10.54 27.24
CA GLY A 336 -15.13 -9.55 26.54
C GLY A 336 -14.54 -10.06 25.22
N GLY A 337 -14.18 -9.14 24.35
CA GLY A 337 -13.46 -9.42 23.11
C GLY A 337 -12.01 -9.89 23.32
N VAL A 338 -11.34 -10.13 22.20
CA VAL A 338 -9.89 -10.42 22.14
C VAL A 338 -9.08 -9.26 21.54
N LEU A 339 -9.74 -8.22 21.01
CA LEU A 339 -9.11 -7.02 20.50
C LEU A 339 -8.27 -6.35 21.59
N ASP A 340 -7.06 -5.92 21.24
CA ASP A 340 -6.10 -5.24 22.12
C ASP A 340 -5.78 -6.01 23.41
N THR A 341 -5.80 -7.35 23.35
CA THR A 341 -5.34 -8.18 24.47
C THR A 341 -3.93 -7.77 24.92
N THR A 342 -3.71 -7.77 26.23
CA THR A 342 -2.41 -7.41 26.85
C THR A 342 -1.55 -8.62 27.18
N LEU A 343 -2.06 -9.82 26.92
CA LEU A 343 -1.36 -11.08 27.18
C LEU A 343 -0.28 -11.33 26.12
N GLY A 344 0.87 -11.86 26.55
CA GLY A 344 1.91 -12.33 25.64
C GLY A 344 1.57 -13.67 24.97
N PRO A 345 2.36 -14.09 23.96
CA PRO A 345 2.12 -15.32 23.20
C PRO A 345 1.98 -16.58 24.07
N GLN A 346 2.90 -16.78 25.02
CA GLN A 346 2.88 -17.96 25.89
C GLN A 346 1.70 -17.92 26.87
N GLU A 347 1.36 -16.74 27.40
CA GLU A 347 0.23 -16.58 28.32
C GLU A 347 -1.10 -16.89 27.63
N LEU A 348 -1.28 -16.44 26.38
CA LEU A 348 -2.46 -16.81 25.58
C LEU A 348 -2.50 -18.30 25.29
N PHE A 349 -1.38 -18.89 24.87
CA PHE A 349 -1.31 -20.33 24.61
C PHE A 349 -1.68 -21.15 25.86
N ASP A 350 -1.12 -20.80 27.01
CA ASP A 350 -1.39 -21.47 28.28
C ASP A 350 -2.86 -21.27 28.70
N LEU A 351 -3.44 -20.08 28.49
CA LEU A 351 -4.87 -19.82 28.75
C LEU A 351 -5.80 -20.69 27.90
N LEU A 352 -5.49 -20.87 26.61
CA LEU A 352 -6.29 -21.71 25.72
C LEU A 352 -6.23 -23.20 26.10
N LYS A 353 -5.13 -23.64 26.73
CA LYS A 353 -4.93 -25.02 27.20
C LYS A 353 -5.42 -25.27 28.62
N SER A 354 -5.46 -24.24 29.46
CA SER A 354 -5.78 -24.40 30.88
C SER A 354 -7.18 -24.97 31.08
N ASP A 355 -7.33 -25.93 31.99
CA ASP A 355 -8.61 -26.47 32.45
C ASP A 355 -9.20 -25.68 33.62
N ASP A 356 -8.54 -24.57 34.02
CA ASP A 356 -8.99 -23.68 35.08
C ASP A 356 -10.06 -22.70 34.59
N TYR A 357 -11.27 -23.21 34.39
CA TYR A 357 -12.43 -22.43 33.96
C TYR A 357 -12.75 -21.25 34.88
N ALA A 358 -12.42 -21.34 36.17
CA ALA A 358 -12.66 -20.26 37.13
C ALA A 358 -11.83 -19.00 36.82
N HIS A 359 -10.71 -19.16 36.10
CA HIS A 359 -9.83 -18.09 35.66
C HIS A 359 -9.76 -17.97 34.12
N GLY A 360 -10.77 -18.50 33.40
CA GLY A 360 -10.89 -18.34 31.95
C GLY A 360 -10.12 -19.36 31.10
N GLY A 361 -9.63 -20.45 31.69
CA GLY A 361 -9.02 -21.55 30.95
C GLY A 361 -10.00 -22.19 29.96
N HIS A 362 -9.61 -22.35 28.69
CA HIS A 362 -10.54 -22.86 27.67
C HIS A 362 -10.48 -24.39 27.52
N ASN A 363 -9.36 -25.03 27.86
CA ASN A 363 -9.15 -26.48 27.75
C ASN A 363 -9.39 -27.03 26.32
N LEU A 364 -9.05 -26.26 25.28
CA LEU A 364 -9.41 -26.58 23.89
C LEU A 364 -8.71 -27.83 23.36
N ASP A 365 -7.55 -28.18 23.90
CA ASP A 365 -6.81 -29.38 23.51
C ASP A 365 -7.52 -30.67 23.95
N ALA A 366 -8.17 -30.65 25.11
CA ALA A 366 -9.04 -31.74 25.54
C ALA A 366 -10.24 -31.96 24.59
N PHE A 367 -10.62 -30.95 23.80
CA PHE A 367 -11.69 -31.03 22.80
C PHE A 367 -11.21 -31.30 21.38
N GLY A 368 -9.90 -31.36 21.14
CA GLY A 368 -9.33 -31.80 19.86
C GLY A 368 -8.57 -30.73 19.07
N MET A 369 -8.25 -29.58 19.67
CA MET A 369 -7.28 -28.65 19.09
C MET A 369 -5.84 -29.09 19.43
N SER A 370 -4.99 -29.24 18.43
CA SER A 370 -3.57 -29.52 18.64
C SER A 370 -2.81 -28.27 19.06
N ASP A 371 -1.60 -28.42 19.62
CA ASP A 371 -0.73 -27.27 19.96
C ASP A 371 -0.51 -26.34 18.75
N ARG A 372 -0.42 -26.89 17.54
CA ARG A 372 -0.35 -26.09 16.32
C ARG A 372 -1.61 -25.24 16.11
N ASP A 373 -2.80 -25.82 16.32
CA ASP A 373 -4.06 -25.09 16.18
C ASP A 373 -4.13 -23.93 17.17
N LEU A 374 -3.67 -24.16 18.39
CA LEU A 374 -3.65 -23.13 19.43
C LEU A 374 -2.67 -22.03 19.09
N TRP A 375 -1.45 -22.35 18.64
CA TRP A 375 -0.47 -21.35 18.21
C TRP A 375 -0.96 -20.51 17.02
N ASP A 376 -1.67 -21.13 16.06
CA ASP A 376 -2.25 -20.41 14.92
C ASP A 376 -3.31 -19.39 15.39
N VAL A 377 -4.17 -19.76 16.36
CA VAL A 377 -5.15 -18.83 16.96
C VAL A 377 -4.47 -17.75 17.79
N VAL A 378 -3.42 -18.08 18.56
CA VAL A 378 -2.65 -17.11 19.34
C VAL A 378 -2.05 -16.05 18.42
N ARG A 379 -1.38 -16.47 17.34
CA ARG A 379 -0.77 -15.53 16.38
C ARG A 379 -1.81 -14.70 15.64
N MET A 380 -2.94 -15.30 15.23
CA MET A 380 -4.05 -14.55 14.66
C MET A 380 -4.58 -13.48 15.63
N THR A 381 -4.72 -13.83 16.91
CA THR A 381 -5.22 -12.93 17.94
C THR A 381 -4.28 -11.75 18.15
N LEU A 382 -2.97 -11.99 18.18
CA LEU A 382 -1.98 -10.94 18.45
C LEU A 382 -1.66 -10.06 17.24
N GLU A 383 -1.71 -10.60 16.02
CA GLU A 383 -1.21 -9.91 14.83
C GLU A 383 -2.31 -9.51 13.84
N LYS A 384 -3.50 -10.12 13.92
CA LYS A 384 -4.51 -10.03 12.85
C LYS A 384 -5.91 -9.63 13.31
N THR A 385 -6.19 -9.49 14.59
CA THR A 385 -7.41 -8.79 15.01
C THR A 385 -7.32 -7.31 14.63
N VAL A 386 -8.44 -6.70 14.24
CA VAL A 386 -8.49 -5.30 13.84
C VAL A 386 -9.69 -4.62 14.47
N ASP A 387 -9.56 -3.33 14.76
CA ASP A 387 -10.72 -2.50 15.09
C ASP A 387 -11.60 -2.33 13.83
N THR A 388 -12.70 -3.08 13.81
CA THR A 388 -13.63 -3.07 12.66
C THR A 388 -14.37 -1.76 12.49
N THR A 389 -14.41 -0.89 13.51
CA THR A 389 -15.08 0.42 13.43
C THR A 389 -14.38 1.39 12.46
N THR A 390 -13.14 1.07 12.09
CA THR A 390 -12.38 1.79 11.06
C THR A 390 -12.92 1.57 9.64
N VAL A 391 -13.70 0.49 9.43
CA VAL A 391 -14.18 0.09 8.10
C VAL A 391 -15.66 -0.29 8.03
N ILE A 392 -16.34 -0.42 9.18
CA ILE A 392 -17.78 -0.65 9.28
C ILE A 392 -18.35 0.38 10.26
N ASP A 393 -19.40 1.09 9.85
CA ASP A 393 -20.08 2.06 10.70
C ASP A 393 -21.01 1.38 11.73
N ALA A 394 -21.55 2.17 12.67
CA ALA A 394 -22.45 1.66 13.70
C ALA A 394 -23.78 1.08 13.18
N ASN A 395 -24.13 1.34 11.92
CA ASN A 395 -25.32 0.79 11.25
C ASN A 395 -25.00 -0.46 10.43
N GLY A 396 -23.73 -0.88 10.39
CA GLY A 396 -23.27 -2.01 9.60
C GLY A 396 -22.88 -1.66 8.16
N ALA A 397 -22.85 -0.39 7.77
CA ALA A 397 -22.41 0.01 6.43
C ALA A 397 -20.88 0.00 6.32
N PHE A 398 -20.35 -0.58 5.25
CA PHE A 398 -18.91 -0.54 4.99
C PHE A 398 -18.46 0.85 4.53
N LEU A 399 -17.33 1.33 5.07
CA LEU A 399 -16.74 2.65 4.83
C LEU A 399 -15.74 2.62 3.64
N GLY A 400 -16.14 2.00 2.53
CA GLY A 400 -15.31 1.85 1.33
C GLY A 400 -15.91 2.43 0.04
N ASP A 401 -15.13 2.43 -1.03
CA ASP A 401 -15.55 2.84 -2.37
C ASP A 401 -16.27 1.70 -3.12
N ALA A 402 -17.61 1.73 -3.08
CA ALA A 402 -18.48 0.81 -3.81
C ALA A 402 -18.52 1.03 -5.34
N SER A 403 -17.93 2.11 -5.86
CA SER A 403 -18.15 2.57 -7.25
C SER A 403 -17.01 2.21 -8.21
N ILE A 404 -15.76 2.28 -7.76
CA ILE A 404 -14.59 2.03 -8.60
C ILE A 404 -13.80 0.85 -8.05
N TRP A 405 -13.30 0.97 -6.81
CA TRP A 405 -12.38 -0.03 -6.26
C TRP A 405 -13.06 -1.32 -5.81
N GLY A 406 -14.24 -1.22 -5.19
CA GLY A 406 -15.05 -2.37 -4.79
C GLY A 406 -15.36 -3.35 -5.93
N PRO A 407 -15.99 -2.91 -7.04
CA PRO A 407 -16.31 -3.81 -8.16
C PRO A 407 -15.05 -4.37 -8.84
N ASP A 408 -13.99 -3.58 -9.02
CA ASP A 408 -12.73 -4.06 -9.61
C ASP A 408 -12.14 -5.21 -8.79
N ARG A 409 -12.05 -5.04 -7.47
CA ARG A 409 -11.51 -6.06 -6.55
C ARG A 409 -12.40 -7.29 -6.46
N TYR A 410 -13.71 -7.11 -6.35
CA TYR A 410 -14.67 -8.20 -6.29
C TYR A 410 -14.63 -9.06 -7.56
N ILE A 411 -14.61 -8.45 -8.74
CA ILE A 411 -14.59 -9.16 -10.02
C ILE A 411 -13.31 -10.01 -10.17
N ARG A 412 -12.17 -9.49 -9.72
CA ARG A 412 -10.87 -10.17 -9.86
C ARG A 412 -10.77 -11.47 -9.06
N VAL A 413 -11.35 -11.51 -7.86
CA VAL A 413 -11.12 -12.61 -6.89
C VAL A 413 -12.42 -13.35 -6.58
N CYS A 414 -13.49 -12.63 -6.25
CA CYS A 414 -14.70 -13.19 -5.66
C CYS A 414 -15.69 -13.71 -6.71
N ALA A 415 -15.88 -12.97 -7.81
CA ALA A 415 -16.90 -13.25 -8.81
C ALA A 415 -16.72 -14.60 -9.53
N SER A 416 -15.50 -15.14 -9.55
CA SER A 416 -15.21 -16.45 -10.15
C SER A 416 -15.95 -17.61 -9.46
N CYS A 417 -16.26 -17.47 -8.17
CA CYS A 417 -17.02 -18.44 -7.39
C CYS A 417 -18.41 -17.93 -7.03
N HIS A 418 -18.54 -16.65 -6.65
CA HIS A 418 -19.79 -16.07 -6.14
C HIS A 418 -20.68 -15.48 -7.23
N GLY A 419 -20.21 -15.43 -8.49
CA GLY A 419 -20.91 -14.77 -9.58
C GLY A 419 -20.74 -13.26 -9.54
N THR A 420 -20.93 -12.60 -10.68
CA THR A 420 -20.86 -11.13 -10.79
C THR A 420 -21.99 -10.43 -10.04
N ASP A 421 -23.09 -11.14 -9.78
CA ASP A 421 -24.25 -10.68 -8.99
C ASP A 421 -24.23 -11.20 -7.54
N GLY A 422 -23.22 -11.99 -7.14
CA GLY A 422 -23.09 -12.51 -5.78
C GLY A 422 -24.00 -13.67 -5.41
N GLN A 423 -24.83 -14.17 -6.34
CA GLN A 423 -25.86 -15.18 -6.07
C GLN A 423 -25.48 -16.61 -6.50
N ALA A 424 -24.26 -16.84 -6.99
CA ALA A 424 -23.89 -18.15 -7.53
C ALA A 424 -23.80 -19.26 -6.46
N ILE A 425 -23.64 -18.90 -5.18
CA ILE A 425 -23.58 -19.84 -4.06
C ILE A 425 -24.60 -19.40 -3.01
N ASN A 426 -25.64 -20.21 -2.79
CA ASN A 426 -26.59 -20.05 -1.69
C ASN A 426 -26.00 -20.67 -0.41
N PHE A 427 -25.71 -19.84 0.60
CA PHE A 427 -25.21 -20.25 1.92
C PHE A 427 -26.32 -20.75 2.85
N GLY A 428 -27.56 -20.36 2.56
CA GLY A 428 -28.75 -20.74 3.31
C GLY A 428 -29.45 -21.97 2.73
N THR A 429 -30.77 -21.88 2.60
CA THR A 429 -31.60 -22.92 2.00
C THR A 429 -32.39 -22.38 0.83
N ASP A 430 -33.00 -23.24 0.01
CA ASP A 430 -33.88 -22.77 -1.06
C ASP A 430 -35.11 -21.98 -0.54
N ALA A 431 -35.51 -22.22 0.72
CA ALA A 431 -36.64 -21.54 1.35
C ALA A 431 -36.26 -20.23 2.05
N ASP A 432 -34.98 -20.07 2.39
CA ASP A 432 -34.41 -18.92 3.07
C ASP A 432 -32.97 -18.73 2.55
N PRO A 433 -32.82 -18.15 1.34
CA PRO A 433 -31.54 -18.06 0.68
C PRO A 433 -30.66 -17.00 1.35
N GLU A 434 -29.35 -17.26 1.34
CA GLU A 434 -28.34 -16.31 1.81
C GLU A 434 -27.22 -16.25 0.78
N TYR A 435 -26.83 -15.05 0.38
CA TYR A 435 -25.81 -14.76 -0.62
C TYR A 435 -24.79 -13.75 -0.06
N ILE A 436 -23.82 -13.36 -0.88
CA ILE A 436 -22.83 -12.36 -0.47
C ILE A 436 -23.50 -11.03 -0.08
N GLY A 437 -24.47 -10.55 -0.86
CA GLY A 437 -25.17 -9.29 -0.60
C GLY A 437 -25.93 -9.34 0.73
N THR A 438 -26.74 -10.37 0.94
CA THR A 438 -27.50 -10.52 2.21
C THR A 438 -26.60 -10.66 3.42
N LEU A 439 -25.48 -11.40 3.31
CA LEU A 439 -24.57 -11.56 4.43
C LEU A 439 -23.84 -10.25 4.75
N ALA A 440 -23.41 -9.51 3.73
CA ALA A 440 -22.76 -8.21 3.90
C ALA A 440 -23.70 -7.18 4.54
N ASP A 441 -25.01 -7.25 4.28
CA ASP A 441 -26.01 -6.37 4.89
C ASP A 441 -26.41 -6.83 6.31
N ALA A 442 -26.68 -8.13 6.49
CA ALA A 442 -27.23 -8.65 7.75
C ALA A 442 -26.16 -8.86 8.83
N ASN A 443 -24.93 -9.20 8.43
CA ASN A 443 -23.82 -9.47 9.34
C ASN A 443 -22.47 -9.06 8.72
N PRO A 444 -22.22 -7.75 8.58
CA PRO A 444 -21.01 -7.22 7.93
C PRO A 444 -19.72 -7.66 8.63
N TRP A 445 -19.74 -7.90 9.94
CA TRP A 445 -18.58 -8.38 10.69
C TRP A 445 -18.24 -9.84 10.34
N GLU A 446 -19.24 -10.71 10.18
CA GLU A 446 -19.01 -12.07 9.67
C GLU A 446 -18.48 -12.05 8.24
N PHE A 447 -19.07 -11.21 7.39
CA PHE A 447 -18.61 -11.01 6.03
C PHE A 447 -17.13 -10.58 6.01
N LEU A 448 -16.77 -9.56 6.81
CA LEU A 448 -15.40 -9.05 6.91
C LEU A 448 -14.43 -10.13 7.37
N HIS A 449 -14.72 -10.85 8.45
CA HIS A 449 -13.84 -11.90 8.97
C HIS A 449 -13.61 -13.00 7.93
N LYS A 450 -14.69 -13.50 7.30
CA LYS A 450 -14.59 -14.57 6.29
C LYS A 450 -13.89 -14.10 5.02
N MET A 451 -14.04 -12.84 4.64
CA MET A 451 -13.28 -12.28 3.53
C MET A 451 -11.78 -12.18 3.85
N ARG A 452 -11.44 -11.78 5.08
CA ARG A 452 -10.04 -11.65 5.51
C ARG A 452 -9.33 -13.00 5.59
N PHE A 453 -9.98 -14.03 6.13
CA PHE A 453 -9.33 -15.32 6.45
C PHE A 453 -9.79 -16.50 5.60
N GLY A 454 -10.90 -16.38 4.88
CA GLY A 454 -11.58 -17.46 4.16
C GLY A 454 -12.72 -18.08 4.97
N HIS A 455 -13.29 -19.17 4.44
CA HIS A 455 -14.38 -19.92 5.09
C HIS A 455 -13.93 -21.37 5.39
N PRO A 456 -14.04 -21.85 6.65
CA PRO A 456 -13.58 -23.17 7.06
C PRO A 456 -14.13 -24.32 6.20
N GLY A 457 -13.24 -25.18 5.70
CA GLY A 457 -13.62 -26.34 4.88
C GLY A 457 -13.92 -26.03 3.41
N THR A 458 -13.66 -24.80 2.95
CA THR A 458 -13.79 -24.41 1.53
C THR A 458 -12.48 -23.86 0.99
N PRO A 459 -12.29 -23.78 -0.34
CA PRO A 459 -11.12 -23.14 -0.95
C PRO A 459 -11.25 -21.61 -1.03
N MET A 460 -12.17 -20.98 -0.28
CA MET A 460 -12.36 -19.53 -0.30
C MET A 460 -11.04 -18.82 0.03
N PRO A 461 -10.54 -17.93 -0.85
CA PRO A 461 -9.26 -17.26 -0.66
C PRO A 461 -9.31 -16.29 0.52
N SER A 462 -8.12 -15.98 1.06
CA SER A 462 -7.93 -15.03 2.15
C SER A 462 -7.31 -13.74 1.61
N LEU A 463 -7.89 -12.58 1.97
CA LEU A 463 -7.28 -11.29 1.65
C LEU A 463 -5.92 -11.08 2.32
N GLU A 464 -5.72 -11.64 3.52
CA GLU A 464 -4.44 -11.59 4.23
C GLU A 464 -3.32 -12.33 3.46
N LEU A 465 -3.65 -13.45 2.80
CA LEU A 465 -2.72 -14.15 1.91
C LEU A 465 -2.47 -13.38 0.61
N LEU A 466 -3.49 -12.68 0.10
CA LEU A 466 -3.38 -11.82 -1.08
C LEU A 466 -2.68 -10.48 -0.79
N ARG A 467 -2.31 -10.22 0.47
CA ARG A 467 -1.67 -8.98 0.94
C ARG A 467 -2.52 -7.73 0.65
N TRP A 468 -3.83 -7.87 0.73
CA TRP A 468 -4.76 -6.74 0.63
C TRP A 468 -4.99 -6.14 2.00
N ASP A 469 -5.01 -4.81 2.07
CA ASP A 469 -5.19 -4.07 3.31
C ASP A 469 -6.67 -4.00 3.73
N LEU A 470 -6.91 -3.40 4.90
CA LEU A 470 -8.26 -3.29 5.45
C LEU A 470 -9.14 -2.33 4.62
N GLN A 471 -8.55 -1.36 3.91
CA GLN A 471 -9.29 -0.50 2.97
C GLN A 471 -9.80 -1.31 1.77
N ALA A 472 -8.99 -2.24 1.26
CA ALA A 472 -9.45 -3.14 0.21
C ALA A 472 -10.63 -4.01 0.64
N ALA A 473 -10.61 -4.49 1.89
CA ALA A 473 -11.75 -5.16 2.49
C ALA A 473 -12.99 -4.22 2.59
N ALA A 474 -12.81 -2.98 3.02
CA ALA A 474 -13.89 -1.99 3.11
C ALA A 474 -14.55 -1.74 1.74
N ASP A 475 -13.75 -1.57 0.68
CA ASP A 475 -14.26 -1.30 -0.67
C ASP A 475 -15.05 -2.49 -1.23
N ILE A 476 -14.58 -3.72 -0.99
CA ILE A 476 -15.30 -4.95 -1.38
C ILE A 476 -16.60 -5.09 -0.59
N GLY A 477 -16.57 -4.85 0.72
CA GLY A 477 -17.76 -4.89 1.57
C GLY A 477 -18.80 -3.86 1.13
N ALA A 478 -18.37 -2.63 0.84
CA ALA A 478 -19.25 -1.56 0.36
C ALA A 478 -19.89 -1.92 -0.98
N TYR A 479 -19.14 -2.53 -1.90
CA TYR A 479 -19.70 -3.05 -3.14
C TYR A 479 -20.64 -4.24 -2.91
N ALA A 480 -20.29 -5.17 -2.02
CA ALA A 480 -21.13 -6.32 -1.70
C ALA A 480 -22.52 -5.91 -1.19
N GLN A 481 -22.62 -4.84 -0.39
CA GLN A 481 -23.89 -4.24 0.07
C GLN A 481 -24.71 -3.59 -1.06
N THR A 482 -24.17 -3.48 -2.27
CA THR A 482 -24.94 -3.05 -3.47
C THR A 482 -25.46 -4.22 -4.31
N LEU A 483 -25.02 -5.45 -4.00
CA LEU A 483 -25.41 -6.63 -4.75
C LEU A 483 -26.84 -7.04 -4.41
N PRO A 484 -27.52 -7.73 -5.33
CA PRO A 484 -28.84 -8.29 -5.06
C PRO A 484 -28.86 -9.17 -3.78
N PRO A 485 -29.95 -9.10 -3.00
CA PRO A 485 -30.17 -10.01 -1.88
C PRO A 485 -30.54 -11.41 -2.34
#